data_AF-A0A9Q0CT52-F1
#
_entry.id   AF-A0A9Q0CT52-F1
#
_cell.length_a   1.000
_cell.length_b   1.000
_cell.length_c   1.000
_cell.angle_alpha   90.00
_cell.angle_beta   90.00
_cell.angle_gamma   90.00
#
_symmetry.space_group_name_H-M   'P 1'
#
loop_
_entity.id
_entity.type
_entity.pdbx_description
1 polymer ?
#
loop_
_entity_poly.entity_id
_entity_poly.type
_entity_poly.pdbx_seq_one_letter_code
_entity_poly.pdbx_strand_id
1 'polypeptide(L)'
;MQKDCDLAFYDLGNKLWSSGTAGKGQNCYLSLQVDGNLVIYSGTNKALWATNTNGKFEGTSVLVVQPDRNVVLYGPSMWGTGTDRVGTANVTSTKHVVISGNKKISMVTHQSEK
;
A
#
# COMPACT_ATOMS: atom_id res chain seq x y z
N MET A 1 4.34 -10.72 0.75
CA MET A 1 5.79 -10.98 0.83
C MET A 1 5.97 -12.46 1.12
N GLN A 2 6.68 -13.20 0.28
CA GLN A 2 6.94 -14.62 0.48
C GLN A 2 8.18 -14.84 1.38
N LYS A 3 8.30 -16.04 1.96
CA LYS A 3 9.39 -16.42 2.88
C LYS A 3 10.76 -16.39 2.23
N ASP A 4 10.82 -16.65 0.93
CA ASP A 4 12.02 -16.62 0.11
C ASP A 4 12.44 -15.19 -0.31
N CYS A 5 11.82 -14.16 0.27
CA CYS A 5 12.05 -12.77 -0.08
C CYS A 5 11.57 -12.36 -1.46
N ASP A 6 10.60 -13.07 -2.05
CA ASP A 6 9.92 -12.61 -3.26
C ASP A 6 8.61 -11.86 -2.97
N LEU A 7 8.43 -10.66 -3.52
CA LEU A 7 7.13 -10.02 -3.61
C LEU A 7 6.49 -10.46 -4.91
N ALA A 8 5.40 -11.21 -4.82
CA ALA A 8 4.68 -11.69 -5.99
C ALA A 8 3.19 -11.43 -5.88
N PHE A 9 2.58 -11.20 -7.03
CA PHE A 9 1.14 -11.09 -7.20
C PHE A 9 0.62 -12.37 -7.85
N TYR A 10 -0.38 -12.97 -7.22
CA TYR A 10 -1.00 -14.21 -7.67
C TYR A 10 -2.49 -13.99 -7.95
N ASP A 11 -3.00 -14.65 -8.98
CA ASP A 11 -4.43 -14.79 -9.25
C ASP A 11 -4.79 -16.26 -9.39
N LEU A 12 -5.70 -16.76 -8.55
CA LEU A 12 -6.14 -18.17 -8.51
C LEU A 12 -4.97 -19.18 -8.52
N GLY A 13 -3.87 -18.85 -7.82
CA GLY A 13 -2.66 -19.69 -7.74
C GLY A 13 -1.65 -19.48 -8.87
N ASN A 14 -1.97 -18.73 -9.91
CA ASN A 14 -1.03 -18.37 -10.98
C ASN A 14 -0.23 -17.14 -10.60
N LYS A 15 1.11 -17.23 -10.66
CA LYS A 15 2.00 -16.08 -10.43
C LYS A 15 1.96 -15.15 -11.64
N LEU A 16 1.35 -13.98 -11.48
CA LEU A 16 1.21 -12.99 -12.56
C LEU A 16 2.40 -12.03 -12.62
N TRP A 17 2.98 -11.70 -11.47
CA TRP A 17 4.14 -10.81 -11.38
C TRP A 17 5.02 -11.18 -10.18
N SER A 18 6.31 -10.86 -10.26
CA SER A 18 7.32 -11.09 -9.22
C SER A 18 8.39 -10.01 -9.25
N SER A 19 8.89 -9.60 -8.08
CA SER A 19 10.03 -8.69 -7.94
C SER A 19 11.36 -9.34 -8.34
N GLY A 20 11.39 -10.66 -8.53
CA GLY A 20 12.60 -11.41 -8.87
C GLY A 20 13.63 -11.40 -7.74
N THR A 21 13.16 -11.39 -6.49
CA THR A 21 14.03 -11.31 -5.29
C THR A 21 14.08 -12.59 -4.48
N ALA A 22 13.44 -13.66 -4.99
CA ALA A 22 13.55 -15.01 -4.43
C ALA A 22 15.02 -15.40 -4.15
N GLY A 23 15.31 -15.81 -2.93
CA GLY A 23 16.63 -16.25 -2.47
C GLY A 23 17.68 -15.15 -2.29
N LYS A 24 17.34 -13.87 -2.50
CA LYS A 24 18.30 -12.75 -2.38
C LYS A 24 18.53 -12.26 -0.94
N GLY A 25 17.80 -12.80 0.03
CA GLY A 25 17.90 -12.42 1.44
C GLY A 25 17.14 -13.36 2.36
N GLN A 26 17.03 -12.96 3.63
CA GLN A 26 16.27 -13.65 4.67
C GLN A 26 15.49 -12.63 5.50
N ASN A 27 14.38 -13.06 6.11
CA ASN A 27 13.52 -12.22 6.97
C ASN A 27 13.12 -10.90 6.30
N CYS A 28 12.80 -10.95 5.00
CA CYS A 28 12.56 -9.75 4.23
C CYS A 28 11.19 -9.13 4.52
N TYR A 29 11.14 -7.81 4.39
CA TYR A 29 9.92 -7.03 4.60
C TYR A 29 9.77 -5.99 3.48
N LEU A 30 8.53 -5.57 3.29
CA LEU A 30 8.16 -4.54 2.34
C LEU A 30 7.95 -3.23 3.10
N SER A 31 8.54 -2.13 2.62
CA SER A 31 8.39 -0.80 3.21
C SER A 31 7.95 0.19 2.14
N LEU A 32 6.86 0.91 2.39
CA LEU A 32 6.47 2.07 1.61
C LEU A 32 6.95 3.32 2.34
N GLN A 33 7.89 4.02 1.73
CA GLN A 33 8.56 5.18 2.29
C GLN A 33 7.74 6.47 2.07
N VAL A 34 8.02 7.50 2.88
CA VAL A 34 7.35 8.82 2.82
C VAL A 34 7.60 9.56 1.51
N ASP A 35 8.69 9.24 0.81
CA ASP A 35 9.06 9.78 -0.50
C ASP A 35 8.39 9.05 -1.67
N GLY A 36 7.42 8.17 -1.38
CA GLY A 36 6.68 7.40 -2.36
C GLY A 36 7.45 6.21 -2.93
N ASN A 37 8.56 5.76 -2.32
CA ASN A 37 9.28 4.59 -2.80
C ASN A 37 8.83 3.31 -2.08
N LEU A 38 8.48 2.28 -2.85
CA LEU A 38 8.19 0.95 -2.31
C LEU A 38 9.45 0.09 -2.42
N VAL A 39 9.99 -0.34 -1.29
CA VAL A 39 11.28 -1.03 -1.20
C VAL A 39 11.14 -2.37 -0.49
N ILE A 40 11.79 -3.39 -1.03
CA ILE A 40 11.99 -4.67 -0.34
C ILE A 40 13.34 -4.61 0.37
N TYR A 41 13.34 -4.84 1.67
CA TYR A 41 14.53 -4.94 2.49
C TYR A 41 14.74 -6.37 2.98
N SER A 42 16.00 -6.79 3.13
CA SER A 42 16.36 -7.96 3.94
C SER A 42 16.16 -7.67 5.42
N GLY A 43 16.16 -8.72 6.26
CA GLY A 43 16.16 -8.57 7.72
C GLY A 43 17.41 -7.88 8.29
N THR A 44 18.43 -7.65 7.46
CA THR A 44 19.63 -6.84 7.78
C THR A 44 19.54 -5.42 7.23
N ASN A 45 18.36 -4.97 6.82
CA ASN A 45 18.09 -3.65 6.22
C ASN A 45 18.81 -3.38 4.89
N LYS A 46 19.23 -4.42 4.16
CA LYS A 46 19.77 -4.26 2.79
C LYS A 46 18.62 -4.15 1.81
N ALA A 47 18.59 -3.09 1.00
CA ALA A 47 17.62 -2.97 -0.10
C ALA A 47 17.89 -4.05 -1.16
N LEU A 48 16.86 -4.82 -1.49
CA LEU A 48 16.92 -5.91 -2.49
C LEU A 48 16.26 -5.52 -3.82
N TRP A 49 15.26 -4.63 -3.76
CA TRP A 49 14.51 -4.12 -4.90
C TRP A 49 13.74 -2.85 -4.51
N ALA A 50 13.48 -1.96 -5.47
CA ALA A 50 12.66 -0.76 -5.27
C ALA A 50 11.84 -0.42 -6.53
N THR A 51 10.71 0.28 -6.36
CA THR A 51 9.95 0.87 -7.48
C THR A 51 10.68 2.02 -8.16
N ASN A 52 11.70 2.59 -7.51
CA ASN A 52 12.44 3.77 -8.00
C ASN A 52 11.50 4.96 -8.26
N THR A 53 10.54 5.13 -7.37
CA THR A 53 9.56 6.23 -7.38
C THR A 53 9.86 7.28 -6.31
N ASN A 54 10.99 7.14 -5.61
CA ASN A 54 11.48 8.11 -4.63
C ASN A 54 11.49 9.53 -5.20
N GLY A 55 10.95 10.48 -4.44
CA GLY A 55 10.92 11.90 -4.82
C GLY A 55 9.92 12.26 -5.91
N LYS A 56 9.12 11.30 -6.41
CA LYS A 56 7.99 11.62 -7.30
C LYS A 56 6.82 12.23 -6.54
N PHE A 57 6.68 11.86 -5.27
CA PHE A 57 5.60 12.30 -4.40
C PHE A 57 6.15 12.49 -2.98
N GLU A 58 5.74 13.56 -2.29
CA GLU A 58 6.00 13.75 -0.86
C GLU A 58 4.67 13.64 -0.10
N GLY A 59 4.60 12.70 0.84
CA GLY A 59 3.41 12.50 1.68
C GLY A 59 2.84 11.09 1.61
N THR A 60 1.63 10.91 2.13
CA THR A 60 1.03 9.59 2.26
C THR A 60 0.75 8.97 0.90
N SER A 61 1.26 7.76 0.70
CA SER A 61 1.03 6.93 -0.48
C SER A 61 0.38 5.60 -0.08
N VAL A 62 -0.32 4.97 -1.02
CA VAL A 62 -0.96 3.67 -0.80
C VAL A 62 -0.68 2.73 -1.98
N LEU A 63 -0.41 1.46 -1.68
CA LEU A 63 -0.33 0.40 -2.68
C LEU A 63 -1.69 -0.29 -2.79
N VAL A 64 -2.26 -0.34 -3.99
CA VAL A 64 -3.62 -0.82 -4.24
C VAL A 64 -3.59 -1.94 -5.27
N VAL A 65 -4.26 -3.05 -4.96
CA VAL A 65 -4.65 -4.05 -5.95
C VAL A 65 -5.99 -3.63 -6.54
N GLN A 66 -6.02 -3.40 -7.85
CA GLN A 66 -7.19 -2.93 -8.58
C GLN A 66 -8.03 -4.12 -9.10
N PRO A 67 -9.34 -3.90 -9.38
CA PRO A 67 -10.21 -4.94 -9.95
C PRO A 67 -9.79 -5.47 -11.33
N ASP A 68 -8.98 -4.71 -12.06
CA ASP A 68 -8.41 -5.09 -13.37
C ASP A 68 -7.13 -5.93 -13.26
N ARG A 69 -6.79 -6.39 -12.04
CA ARG A 69 -5.60 -7.19 -11.69
C ARG A 69 -4.28 -6.42 -11.79
N ASN A 70 -4.32 -5.09 -11.83
CA ASN A 70 -3.12 -4.28 -11.70
C ASN A 70 -2.81 -4.00 -10.22
N VAL A 71 -1.52 -3.78 -9.91
CA VAL A 71 -1.06 -3.36 -8.59
C VAL A 71 -0.40 -1.99 -8.74
N VAL A 72 -1.04 -0.96 -8.20
CA VAL A 72 -0.70 0.43 -8.46
C VAL A 72 -0.35 1.15 -7.17
N LEU A 73 0.73 1.93 -7.23
CA LEU A 73 1.08 2.87 -6.18
C LEU A 73 0.41 4.22 -6.47
N TYR A 74 -0.41 4.69 -5.52
CA TYR A 74 -1.06 5.99 -5.57
C TYR A 74 -0.46 6.94 -4.54
N GLY A 75 -0.23 8.19 -4.93
CA GLY A 75 0.27 9.24 -4.06
C GLY A 75 0.53 10.56 -4.81
N PRO A 76 0.77 11.66 -4.07
CA PRO A 76 0.45 11.77 -2.65
C PRO A 76 -1.07 11.87 -2.44
N SER A 77 -1.52 11.89 -1.20
CA SER A 77 -2.92 12.22 -0.88
C SER A 77 -3.29 13.60 -1.45
N MET A 78 -4.26 13.63 -2.37
CA MET A 78 -4.72 14.88 -2.99
C MET A 78 -5.68 15.67 -2.10
N TRP A 79 -6.50 14.97 -1.30
CA TRP A 79 -7.46 15.55 -0.36
C TRP A 79 -7.71 14.57 0.80
N GLY A 80 -7.98 15.11 1.98
CA GLY A 80 -8.40 14.35 3.15
C GLY A 80 -9.41 15.13 3.98
N THR A 81 -10.21 14.43 4.79
CA THR A 81 -11.22 15.04 5.66
C THR A 81 -10.62 15.80 6.85
N GLY A 82 -9.34 15.58 7.17
CA GLY A 82 -8.67 16.17 8.34
C GLY A 82 -9.21 15.64 9.69
N THR A 83 -9.78 14.44 9.69
CA THR A 83 -10.37 13.81 10.89
C THR A 83 -9.45 12.74 11.50
N ASP A 84 -8.19 12.68 11.05
CA ASP A 84 -7.18 11.81 11.62
C ASP A 84 -6.88 12.21 13.08
N ARG A 85 -6.79 11.20 13.96
CA ARG A 85 -6.40 11.41 15.35
C ARG A 85 -4.90 11.16 15.48
N VAL A 86 -4.15 12.21 15.83
CA VAL A 86 -2.73 12.07 16.18
C VAL A 86 -2.64 11.63 17.65
N GLY A 87 -2.28 10.38 17.89
CA GLY A 87 -2.04 9.80 19.23
C GLY A 87 -3.00 8.67 19.61
N THR A 88 -2.41 7.52 20.00
CA THR A 88 -2.93 6.32 20.70
C THR A 88 -4.45 6.13 20.88
N ALA A 89 -5.25 6.33 19.83
CA ALA A 89 -6.58 5.76 19.74
C ALA A 89 -6.51 4.57 18.79
N ASN A 90 -6.96 3.39 19.26
CA ASN A 90 -7.12 2.21 18.42
C ASN A 90 -8.01 2.56 17.22
N VAL A 91 -7.39 2.87 16.08
CA VAL A 91 -8.10 2.99 14.81
C VAL A 91 -8.43 1.58 14.39
N THR A 92 -9.65 1.14 14.68
CA THR A 92 -10.20 -0.06 14.05
C THR A 92 -10.51 0.32 12.60
N SER A 93 -9.53 0.17 11.70
CA SER A 93 -9.75 0.26 10.26
C SER A 93 -10.71 -0.85 9.85
N THR A 94 -12.00 -0.53 9.81
CA THR A 94 -13.03 -1.45 9.32
C THR A 94 -13.18 -1.20 7.83
N LYS A 95 -12.48 -2.02 7.04
CA LYS A 95 -12.46 -2.06 5.58
C LYS A 95 -11.82 -0.83 4.92
N HIS A 96 -10.63 -1.02 4.34
CA HIS A 96 -10.11 -0.12 3.32
C HIS A 96 -10.96 -0.27 2.06
N VAL A 97 -11.94 0.60 1.86
CA VAL A 97 -12.69 0.67 0.60
C VAL A 97 -11.86 1.46 -0.39
N VAL A 98 -11.16 0.75 -1.27
CA VAL A 98 -10.53 1.40 -2.44
C VAL A 98 -11.53 1.39 -3.58
N ILE A 99 -11.93 2.59 -3.99
CA ILE A 99 -12.82 2.79 -5.13
C ILE A 99 -11.93 3.17 -6.32
N SER A 100 -11.89 2.31 -7.34
CA SER A 100 -11.33 2.66 -8.63
C SER A 100 -12.44 2.79 -9.68
N GLY A 101 -12.26 3.72 -10.62
CA GLY A 101 -13.22 4.02 -11.68
C GLY A 101 -14.42 4.87 -11.25
N ASN A 102 -15.43 4.99 -12.13
CA ASN A 102 -16.60 5.86 -11.96
C ASN A 102 -17.68 5.25 -11.03
N LYS A 103 -17.29 4.84 -9.82
CA LYS A 103 -18.24 4.33 -8.81
C LYS A 103 -18.66 5.47 -7.87
N LYS A 104 -19.96 5.57 -7.61
CA LYS A 104 -20.51 6.54 -6.65
C LYS A 104 -20.52 5.93 -5.25
N ILE A 105 -19.99 6.65 -4.28
CA ILE A 105 -20.14 6.34 -2.86
C ILE A 105 -20.76 7.56 -2.17
N SER A 106 -21.81 7.31 -1.39
CA SER A 106 -22.44 8.31 -0.54
C SER A 106 -21.88 8.18 0.87
N MET A 107 -21.31 9.26 1.41
CA MET A 107 -21.01 9.36 2.84
C MET A 107 -22.22 9.99 3.54
N VAL A 108 -22.71 9.38 4.61
CA VAL A 108 -23.85 9.89 5.39
C VAL A 108 -23.31 10.63 6.60
N THR A 109 -23.68 11.91 6.77
CA THR A 109 -23.47 12.60 8.04
C THR A 109 -24.62 12.23 8.98
N HIS A 110 -24.31 11.46 10.02
CA HIS A 110 -25.28 11.26 11.10
C HIS A 110 -25.28 12.55 11.95
N GLN A 111 -26.30 13.39 11.77
CA GLN A 111 -26.58 14.44 12.76
C GLN A 111 -27.27 13.76 13.93
N SER A 112 -26.65 13.75 15.11
CA SER A 112 -27.39 13.36 16.33
C SER A 112 -28.48 14.40 16.56
N GLU A 113 -29.74 13.96 16.53
CA GLU A 113 -30.84 14.78 17.01
C GLU A 113 -30.68 14.96 18.53
N LYS A 114 -30.47 16.24 18.90
CA LYS A 114 -30.40 16.90 20.22
C LYS A 114 -30.37 16.06 21.49
#